data_AF-A0AAV4VJH3-F1
#
_entry.id   AF-A0AAV4VJH3-F1
#
_cell.length_a   1.000
_cell.length_b   1.000
_cell.length_c   1.000
_cell.angle_alpha   90.00
_cell.angle_beta   90.00
_cell.angle_gamma   90.00
#
_symmetry.space_group_name_H-M   'P 1'
#
loop_
_entity.id
_entity.type
_entity.pdbx_description
1 polymer ?
#
loop_
_entity_poly.entity_id
_entity_poly.type
_entity_poly.pdbx_seq_one_letter_code
_entity_poly.pdbx_strand_id
1 'polypeptide(L)'
;VAFQSPCVALRHQQGAVEGFSKYLAIDLDVWGIRVATIAPEMFQTDMTSGENILGVIEQSLKGVDEDVRKDYGDEFLQGFKTCCSKAMTSVSTPRLDNIAKDVESAIALVHPDAGYQSSRNSPLKFLLNTIVAYPTKLQIIAVRAYYFFFWVCLSLREYLRK
;
A
#
# COMPACT_ATOMS: atom_id res chain seq x y z
N VAL A 1 19.73 -11.59 6.89
CA VAL A 1 19.57 -10.14 6.62
C VAL A 1 18.24 -9.99 5.89
N ALA A 2 17.33 -9.16 6.41
CA ALA A 2 15.95 -9.11 5.90
C ALA A 2 15.95 -8.48 4.49
N PHE A 3 15.43 -9.22 3.52
CA PHE A 3 15.11 -8.70 2.19
C PHE A 3 14.07 -7.60 2.36
N GLN A 4 14.51 -6.35 2.51
CA GLN A 4 13.61 -5.22 2.63
C GLN A 4 13.23 -4.84 1.21
N SER A 5 12.12 -5.40 0.72
CA SER A 5 11.63 -5.00 -0.59
C SER A 5 11.44 -3.47 -0.58
N PRO A 6 11.73 -2.76 -1.68
CA PRO A 6 11.61 -1.30 -1.74
C PRO A 6 10.21 -0.83 -1.31
N CYS A 7 9.17 -1.62 -1.59
CA CYS A 7 7.81 -1.37 -1.14
C CYS A 7 7.65 -1.45 0.40
N VAL A 8 8.37 -2.35 1.06
CA VAL A 8 8.37 -2.48 2.52
C VAL A 8 9.12 -1.32 3.15
N ALA A 9 10.27 -0.92 2.61
CA ALA A 9 11.02 0.25 3.10
C ALA A 9 10.19 1.54 2.99
N LEU A 10 9.54 1.75 1.85
CA LEU A 10 8.65 2.89 1.63
C LEU A 10 7.49 2.91 2.64
N ARG A 11 6.87 1.76 2.91
CA ARG A 11 5.80 1.65 3.91
C ARG A 11 6.28 1.99 5.33
N HIS A 12 7.49 1.58 5.70
CA HIS A 12 8.05 1.91 7.03
C HIS A 12 8.28 3.42 7.17
N GLN A 13 8.83 4.07 6.14
CA GLN A 13 9.03 5.51 6.15
C GLN A 13 7.71 6.27 6.21
N GLN A 14 6.70 5.87 5.41
CA GLN A 14 5.37 6.44 5.46
C GLN A 14 4.73 6.32 6.84
N GLY A 15 4.79 5.13 7.46
CA GLY A 15 4.26 4.92 8.81
C GLY A 15 4.97 5.75 9.88
N ALA A 16 6.28 5.97 9.75
CA ALA A 16 7.04 6.84 10.64
C ALA A 16 6.59 8.31 10.52
N VAL A 17 6.39 8.80 9.30
CA VAL A 17 5.87 10.16 9.04
C VAL A 17 4.46 10.32 9.60
N GLU A 18 3.57 9.36 9.39
CA GLU A 18 2.20 9.39 9.95
C GLU A 18 2.20 9.42 11.48
N GLY A 19 3.04 8.61 12.12
CA GLY A 19 3.18 8.59 13.58
C GLY A 19 3.73 9.92 14.12
N PHE A 20 4.75 10.46 13.45
CA PHE A 20 5.35 11.74 13.82
C PHE A 20 4.36 12.90 13.66
N SER A 21 3.63 12.97 12.56
CA SER A 21 2.62 14.02 12.33
C SER A 21 1.49 13.96 13.35
N LYS A 22 1.06 12.77 13.77
CA LYS A 22 0.08 12.62 14.86
C LYS A 22 0.60 13.15 16.19
N TYR A 23 1.87 12.88 16.50
CA TYR A 23 2.48 13.40 17.72
C TYR A 23 2.57 14.94 17.68
N LEU A 24 3.02 15.50 16.56
CA LEU A 24 3.04 16.95 16.35
C LEU A 24 1.66 17.58 16.47
N ALA A 25 0.62 16.93 15.94
CA ALA A 25 -0.75 17.44 16.04
C ALA A 25 -1.18 17.59 17.51
N ILE A 26 -0.84 16.62 18.37
CA ILE A 26 -1.17 16.67 19.80
C ILE A 26 -0.38 17.78 20.51
N ASP A 27 0.91 17.92 20.21
CA ASP A 27 1.78 18.91 20.86
C ASP A 27 1.40 20.36 20.48
N LEU A 28 1.04 20.56 19.21
CA LEU A 28 0.67 21.86 18.65
C LEU A 28 -0.78 22.26 18.93
N ASP A 29 -1.66 21.31 19.29
CA ASP A 29 -3.05 21.59 19.67
C ASP A 29 -3.14 22.52 20.89
N VAL A 30 -2.18 22.42 21.82
CA VAL A 30 -2.06 23.32 22.99
C VAL A 30 -1.92 24.79 22.57
N TRP A 31 -1.36 25.03 21.38
CA TRP A 31 -1.13 26.36 20.81
C TRP A 31 -2.23 26.79 19.84
N GLY A 32 -3.29 25.98 19.70
CA GLY A 32 -4.36 26.19 18.72
C GLY A 32 -3.94 25.98 17.26
N ILE A 33 -2.76 25.38 17.03
CA ILE A 33 -2.25 25.09 15.70
C ILE A 33 -2.73 23.69 15.29
N ARG A 34 -3.49 23.63 14.19
CA ARG A 34 -3.99 22.36 13.64
C ARG A 34 -3.04 21.80 12.60
N VAL A 35 -2.75 20.51 12.71
CA VAL A 35 -1.94 19.76 11.76
C VAL A 35 -2.83 18.72 11.08
N ALA A 36 -2.91 18.78 9.74
CA ALA A 36 -3.60 17.77 8.94
C ALA A 36 -2.57 16.96 8.14
N THR A 37 -2.69 15.64 8.16
CA THR A 37 -1.84 14.76 7.35
C THR A 37 -2.60 14.32 6.11
N ILE A 38 -2.03 14.54 4.93
CA ILE A 38 -2.60 14.06 3.66
C ILE A 38 -1.78 12.85 3.23
N ALA A 39 -2.41 11.68 3.26
CA ALA A 39 -1.83 10.42 2.83
C ALA A 39 -2.39 10.07 1.45
N PRO A 40 -1.68 10.41 0.36
CA PRO A 40 -2.12 10.04 -0.98
C PRO A 40 -1.98 8.53 -1.20
N GLU A 41 -2.98 7.94 -1.85
CA GLU A 41 -2.86 6.58 -2.39
C GLU A 41 -1.97 6.54 -3.66
N MET A 42 -2.00 5.43 -4.38
CA MET A 42 -1.26 5.25 -5.63
C MET A 42 -1.88 6.11 -6.76
N PHE A 43 -1.21 7.21 -7.10
CA PHE A 43 -1.56 8.08 -8.22
C PHE A 43 -0.59 7.95 -9.37
N GLN A 44 -1.08 8.19 -10.60
CA GLN A 44 -0.24 8.17 -11.80
C GLN A 44 0.63 9.43 -11.78
N THR A 45 1.85 9.22 -11.32
CA THR A 45 2.96 10.15 -11.35
C THR A 45 4.11 9.51 -12.12
N ASP A 46 5.09 10.31 -12.53
CA ASP A 46 6.30 9.78 -13.20
C ASP A 46 7.00 8.73 -12.32
N MET A 47 6.91 8.83 -11.00
CA MET A 47 7.45 7.81 -10.07
C MET A 47 6.72 6.45 -10.17
N THR A 48 5.45 6.44 -10.56
CA THR A 48 4.65 5.23 -10.77
C THR A 48 4.59 4.78 -12.23
N SER A 49 5.44 5.34 -13.10
CA SER A 49 5.55 4.82 -14.46
C SER A 49 6.07 3.38 -14.42
N GLY A 50 5.54 2.54 -15.31
CA GLY A 50 5.89 1.11 -15.33
C GLY A 50 7.39 0.88 -15.46
N GLU A 51 8.08 1.73 -16.23
CA GLU A 51 9.53 1.68 -16.45
C GLU A 51 10.33 2.07 -15.21
N ASN A 52 9.95 3.15 -14.51
CA ASN A 52 10.64 3.58 -13.30
C ASN A 52 10.46 2.56 -12.17
N ILE A 53 9.26 2.01 -12.01
CA ILE A 53 8.99 0.96 -11.03
C ILE A 53 9.82 -0.29 -11.35
N LEU A 54 9.87 -0.69 -12.62
CA LEU A 54 10.66 -1.84 -13.06
C LEU A 54 12.15 -1.61 -12.77
N GLY A 55 12.67 -0.41 -13.03
CA GLY A 55 14.06 -0.05 -12.73
C GLY A 55 14.38 -0.14 -11.24
N VAL A 56 13.50 0.38 -10.38
CA VAL A 56 13.67 0.29 -8.91
C VAL A 56 13.61 -1.15 -8.42
N ILE A 57 12.69 -1.96 -8.96
CA ILE A 57 12.58 -3.39 -8.61
C ILE A 57 13.82 -4.14 -9.09
N GLU A 58 14.30 -3.90 -10.31
CA GLU A 58 15.52 -4.53 -10.83
C GLU A 58 16.76 -4.18 -10.01
N GLN A 59 16.93 -2.92 -9.64
CA GLN A 59 18.03 -2.50 -8.76
C GLN A 59 17.95 -3.19 -7.40
N SER A 60 16.75 -3.29 -6.84
CA SER A 60 16.53 -3.99 -5.57
C SER A 60 16.79 -5.48 -5.68
N LEU A 61 16.43 -6.11 -6.79
CA LEU A 61 16.69 -7.53 -7.07
C LEU A 61 18.18 -7.83 -7.32
N LYS A 62 18.95 -6.86 -7.83
CA LYS A 62 20.40 -6.98 -7.99
C LYS A 62 21.14 -6.92 -6.65
N GLY A 63 20.59 -6.25 -5.65
CA GLY A 63 21.18 -6.11 -4.31
C GLY A 63 20.85 -7.27 -3.35
N VAL A 64 20.30 -8.36 -3.86
CA VAL A 64 19.83 -9.51 -3.06
C VAL A 64 20.98 -10.48 -2.85
N ASP A 65 21.19 -10.91 -1.61
CA ASP A 65 22.14 -11.97 -1.30
C ASP A 65 21.83 -13.26 -2.06
N GLU A 66 22.86 -13.92 -2.58
CA GLU A 66 22.72 -15.16 -3.37
C GLU A 66 22.00 -16.28 -2.60
N ASP A 67 22.14 -16.34 -1.27
CA ASP A 67 21.42 -17.29 -0.42
C ASP A 67 19.90 -17.08 -0.49
N VAL A 68 19.45 -15.83 -0.46
CA VAL A 68 18.03 -15.47 -0.55
C VAL A 68 17.52 -15.70 -1.97
N ARG A 69 18.34 -15.42 -2.98
CA ARG A 69 18.00 -15.69 -4.38
C ARG A 69 17.77 -17.18 -4.63
N LYS A 70 18.60 -18.02 -4.02
CA LYS A 70 18.49 -19.48 -4.09
C LYS A 70 17.28 -20.03 -3.34
N ASP A 71 16.92 -19.45 -2.20
CA ASP A 71 15.75 -19.85 -1.41
C ASP A 71 14.43 -19.56 -2.11
N TYR A 72 14.30 -18.40 -2.76
CA TYR A 72 13.08 -18.02 -3.47
C TYR A 72 13.01 -18.52 -4.92
N GLY A 73 14.16 -18.65 -5.59
CA GLY A 73 14.27 -19.08 -6.99
C GLY A 73 14.04 -17.95 -8.01
N ASP A 74 14.76 -18.00 -9.12
CA ASP A 74 14.70 -16.97 -10.18
C ASP A 74 13.32 -16.85 -10.83
N GLU A 75 12.59 -17.95 -10.98
CA GLU A 75 11.22 -17.94 -11.54
C GLU A 75 10.25 -17.13 -10.67
N PHE A 76 10.35 -17.28 -9.35
CA PHE A 76 9.52 -16.52 -8.41
C PHE A 76 9.86 -15.03 -8.48
N LEU A 77 11.15 -14.68 -8.51
CA LEU A 77 11.59 -13.28 -8.57
C LEU A 77 11.15 -12.61 -9.89
N GLN A 78 11.20 -13.33 -11.00
CA GLN A 78 10.71 -12.84 -12.29
C GLN A 78 9.18 -12.70 -12.32
N GLY A 79 8.46 -13.65 -11.72
CA GLY A 79 7.01 -13.59 -11.54
C GLY A 79 6.61 -12.41 -10.64
N PHE A 80 7.32 -12.20 -9.54
CA PHE A 80 7.13 -11.08 -8.61
C PHE A 80 7.33 -9.74 -9.31
N LYS A 81 8.42 -9.57 -10.08
CA LYS A 81 8.67 -8.36 -10.87
C LYS A 81 7.51 -8.04 -11.82
N THR A 82 7.04 -9.04 -12.56
CA THR A 82 5.93 -8.88 -13.51
C THR A 82 4.62 -8.58 -12.81
N CYS A 83 4.36 -9.23 -11.68
CA CYS A 83 3.18 -9.02 -10.85
C CYS A 83 3.16 -7.60 -10.27
N CYS A 84 4.26 -7.16 -9.64
CA CYS A 84 4.38 -5.83 -9.05
C CYS A 84 4.25 -4.73 -10.10
N SER A 85 4.91 -4.84 -11.25
CA SER A 85 4.79 -3.84 -12.32
C SER A 85 3.33 -3.73 -12.82
N LYS A 86 2.67 -4.85 -13.10
CA LYS A 86 1.27 -4.85 -13.53
C LYS A 86 0.32 -4.33 -12.45
N ALA A 87 0.53 -4.74 -11.20
CA ALA A 87 -0.28 -4.31 -10.08
C ALA A 87 -0.13 -2.80 -9.84
N MET A 88 1.08 -2.26 -9.85
CA MET A 88 1.32 -0.84 -9.60
C MET A 88 0.71 0.03 -10.71
N THR A 89 0.87 -0.34 -11.98
CA THR A 89 0.26 0.39 -13.11
C THR A 89 -1.27 0.27 -13.11
N SER A 90 -1.80 -0.92 -12.76
CA SER A 90 -3.25 -1.17 -12.70
C SER A 90 -3.90 -0.57 -11.46
N VAL A 91 -3.16 -0.37 -10.36
CA VAL A 91 -3.63 0.23 -9.11
C VAL A 91 -3.49 1.75 -9.13
N SER A 92 -2.68 2.31 -10.02
CA SER A 92 -2.47 3.75 -10.13
C SER A 92 -3.67 4.47 -10.79
N THR A 93 -4.03 5.65 -10.30
CA THR A 93 -5.13 6.47 -10.84
C THR A 93 -4.64 7.80 -11.41
N PRO A 94 -5.14 8.23 -12.59
CA PRO A 94 -4.77 9.51 -13.21
C PRO A 94 -5.43 10.75 -12.56
N ARG A 95 -6.36 10.54 -11.63
CA ARG A 95 -7.17 11.58 -11.00
C ARG A 95 -6.44 12.31 -9.87
N LEU A 96 -5.47 13.13 -10.24
CA LEU A 96 -4.75 14.01 -9.30
C LEU A 96 -5.66 15.10 -8.70
N ASP A 97 -6.82 15.35 -9.29
CA ASP A 97 -7.83 16.31 -8.80
C ASP A 97 -8.32 15.98 -7.39
N ASN A 98 -8.30 14.71 -6.99
CA ASN A 98 -8.71 14.29 -5.65
C ASN A 98 -7.77 14.81 -4.56
N ILE A 99 -6.46 14.86 -4.84
CA ILE A 99 -5.47 15.39 -3.88
C ILE A 99 -5.70 16.89 -3.70
N ALA A 100 -5.89 17.62 -4.79
CA ALA A 100 -6.13 19.06 -4.74
C ALA A 100 -7.38 19.40 -3.92
N LYS A 101 -8.47 18.62 -4.07
CA LYS A 101 -9.70 18.77 -3.28
C LYS A 101 -9.50 18.49 -1.79
N ASP A 102 -8.69 17.49 -1.45
CA ASP A 102 -8.39 17.17 -0.05
C ASP A 102 -7.54 18.27 0.59
N VAL A 103 -6.55 18.82 -0.14
CA VAL A 103 -5.77 19.99 0.30
C VAL A 103 -6.67 21.21 0.49
N GLU A 104 -7.53 21.50 -0.48
CA GLU A 104 -8.49 22.60 -0.40
C GLU A 104 -9.41 22.46 0.82
N SER A 105 -9.92 21.24 1.06
CA SER A 105 -10.77 20.95 2.22
C SER A 105 -10.01 21.13 3.54
N ALA A 106 -8.76 20.67 3.62
CA ALA A 106 -7.93 20.79 4.82
C ALA A 106 -7.65 22.26 5.20
N ILE A 107 -7.58 23.16 4.21
CA ILE A 107 -7.32 24.59 4.44
C ILE A 107 -8.63 25.37 4.66
N ALA A 108 -9.70 25.03 3.94
CA ALA A 108 -10.95 25.78 3.95
C ALA A 108 -11.86 25.45 5.15
N LEU A 109 -11.73 24.25 5.75
CA LEU A 109 -12.58 23.85 6.87
C LEU A 109 -12.17 24.54 8.18
N VAL A 110 -13.19 24.99 8.92
CA VAL A 110 -13.02 25.52 10.28
C VAL A 110 -12.52 24.41 11.23
N HIS A 111 -13.00 23.19 11.02
CA HIS A 111 -12.61 21.98 11.75
C HIS A 111 -12.13 20.91 10.76
N PRO A 112 -10.86 20.97 10.32
CA PRO A 112 -10.29 19.99 9.41
C PRO A 112 -10.04 18.65 10.11
N ASP A 113 -10.15 17.56 9.36
CA ASP A 113 -9.83 16.22 9.88
C ASP A 113 -8.32 16.06 10.05
N ALA A 114 -7.90 15.30 11.07
CA ALA A 114 -6.47 15.05 11.33
C ALA A 114 -5.78 14.22 10.22
N GLY A 115 -6.56 13.50 9.42
CA GLY A 115 -6.04 12.63 8.36
C GLY A 115 -6.94 12.57 7.13
N TYR A 116 -6.42 13.01 5.99
CA TYR A 116 -7.06 12.89 4.68
C TYR A 116 -6.45 11.73 3.91
N GLN A 117 -7.29 10.79 3.50
CA GLN A 117 -6.91 9.71 2.58
C GLN A 117 -7.46 10.02 1.19
N SER A 118 -6.57 10.50 0.31
CA SER A 118 -6.88 10.82 -1.07
C SER A 118 -7.03 9.53 -1.87
N SER A 119 -8.26 9.05 -1.97
CA SER A 119 -8.53 7.73 -2.53
C SER A 119 -8.79 7.73 -4.04
N ARG A 120 -8.41 6.61 -4.64
CA ARG A 120 -8.63 6.25 -6.04
C ARG A 120 -10.10 6.03 -6.43
N ASN A 121 -10.87 5.35 -5.56
CA ASN A 121 -12.27 4.95 -5.78
C ASN A 121 -12.99 4.81 -4.43
N SER A 122 -14.13 5.48 -4.25
CA SER A 122 -14.97 5.38 -3.05
C SER A 122 -15.23 3.94 -2.55
N PRO A 123 -15.55 2.93 -3.41
CA PRO A 123 -15.77 1.56 -2.95
C PRO A 123 -14.50 0.82 -2.47
N LEU A 124 -13.33 1.10 -3.06
CA LEU A 124 -12.05 0.52 -2.62
C LEU A 124 -11.60 1.14 -1.30
N LYS A 125 -11.79 2.46 -1.14
CA LYS A 125 -11.60 3.14 0.15
C LYS A 125 -12.48 2.51 1.22
N PHE A 126 -13.77 2.29 0.91
CA PHE A 126 -14.67 1.63 1.84
C PHE A 126 -14.22 0.21 2.18
N LEU A 127 -13.80 -0.60 1.19
CA LEU A 127 -13.30 -1.95 1.43
C LEU A 127 -12.02 -1.96 2.29
N LEU A 128 -11.03 -1.12 1.96
CA LEU A 128 -9.78 -1.04 2.70
C LEU A 128 -10.00 -0.49 4.11
N ASN A 129 -10.80 0.56 4.25
CA ASN A 129 -11.09 1.17 5.54
C ASN A 129 -11.94 0.24 6.42
N THR A 130 -12.86 -0.53 5.85
CA THR A 130 -13.58 -1.57 6.60
C THR A 130 -12.63 -2.65 7.08
N ILE A 131 -11.74 -3.17 6.22
CA ILE A 131 -10.71 -4.15 6.63
C ILE A 131 -9.87 -3.61 7.79
N VAL A 132 -9.40 -2.36 7.72
CA VAL A 132 -8.58 -1.73 8.75
C VAL A 132 -9.36 -1.45 10.04
N ALA A 133 -10.64 -1.08 9.94
CA ALA A 133 -11.50 -0.81 11.10
C ALA A 133 -11.87 -2.08 11.89
N TYR A 134 -11.85 -3.26 11.26
CA TYR A 134 -12.12 -4.51 11.97
C TYR A 134 -10.95 -4.88 12.91
N PRO A 135 -11.23 -5.37 14.13
CA PRO A 135 -10.19 -5.79 15.06
C PRO A 135 -9.30 -6.87 14.45
N THR A 136 -8.00 -6.83 14.77
CA THR A 136 -6.94 -7.66 14.16
C THR A 136 -7.25 -9.16 14.17
N LYS A 137 -8.00 -9.63 15.18
CA LYS A 137 -8.47 -11.02 15.26
C LYS A 137 -9.38 -11.42 14.09
N LEU A 138 -10.29 -10.54 13.67
CA LEU A 138 -11.19 -10.79 12.54
C LEU A 138 -10.45 -10.71 11.19
N GLN A 139 -9.49 -9.80 11.06
CA GLN A 139 -8.63 -9.72 9.87
C GLN A 139 -7.88 -11.04 9.64
N ILE A 140 -7.27 -11.60 10.69
CA ILE A 140 -6.53 -12.87 10.60
C ILE A 140 -7.47 -14.03 10.22
N ILE A 141 -8.68 -14.07 10.79
CA ILE A 141 -9.67 -15.10 10.47
C ILE A 141 -10.14 -14.98 9.02
N ALA A 142 -10.44 -13.76 8.56
CA ALA A 142 -10.88 -13.52 7.18
C ALA A 142 -9.79 -13.88 6.16
N VAL A 143 -8.53 -13.51 6.43
CA VAL A 143 -7.39 -13.88 5.58
C VAL A 143 -7.21 -15.40 5.57
N ARG A 144 -7.26 -16.06 6.72
CA ARG A 144 -7.18 -17.53 6.80
C ARG A 144 -8.34 -18.21 6.05
N ALA A 145 -9.56 -17.69 6.16
CA ALA A 145 -10.72 -18.21 5.45
C ALA A 145 -10.57 -18.03 3.93
N TYR A 146 -10.06 -16.89 3.48
CA TYR A 146 -9.78 -16.64 2.07
C TYR A 146 -8.74 -17.63 1.52
N TYR A 147 -7.61 -17.80 2.21
CA TYR A 147 -6.58 -18.76 1.79
C TYR A 147 -7.09 -20.21 1.85
N PHE A 148 -7.92 -20.55 2.85
CA PHE A 148 -8.55 -21.87 2.93
C PHE A 148 -9.48 -22.12 1.74
N PHE A 149 -10.35 -21.17 1.41
CA PHE A 149 -11.23 -21.26 0.24
C PHE A 149 -10.43 -21.33 -1.06
N PHE A 150 -9.38 -20.52 -1.20
CA PHE A 150 -8.51 -20.54 -2.36
C PHE A 150 -7.81 -21.90 -2.53
N TRP A 151 -7.30 -22.46 -1.44
CA TRP A 151 -6.67 -23.78 -1.42
C TRP A 151 -7.66 -24.91 -1.74
N VAL A 152 -8.87 -24.87 -1.18
CA VAL A 152 -9.95 -25.81 -1.49
C VAL A 152 -10.34 -25.72 -2.96
N CYS A 153 -10.50 -24.52 -3.52
CA CYS A 153 -10.79 -24.31 -4.93
C CYS A 153 -9.66 -24.82 -5.85
N LEU A 154 -8.40 -24.63 -5.48
CA LEU A 154 -7.25 -25.14 -6.25
C LEU A 154 -7.19 -26.66 -6.22
N SER A 155 -7.37 -27.28 -5.06
CA SER A 155 -7.45 -28.74 -4.91
C SER A 155 -8.61 -29.34 -5.70
N LEU A 156 -9.80 -28.71 -5.69
CA LEU A 156 -10.94 -29.13 -6.52
C LEU A 156 -10.65 -29.00 -8.01
N ARG A 157 -9.92 -27.95 -8.43
CA ARG A 157 -9.56 -27.72 -9.83
C ARG A 157 -8.53 -28.72 -10.36
N GLU A 158 -7.61 -29.18 -9.51
CA GLU A 158 -6.68 -30.26 -9.86
C GLU A 158 -7.37 -31.63 -9.89
N TYR A 159 -8.32 -31.87 -8.99
CA TYR A 159 -9.13 -33.10 -8.99
C TYR A 159 -10.02 -33.22 -10.23
N LEU A 160 -10.61 -32.12 -10.70
CA LEU A 160 -11.44 -32.08 -11.91
C LEU A 160 -10.64 -32.11 -13.23
N ARG A 161 -9.31 -32.03 -13.19
CA ARG A 161 -8.43 -32.06 -14.37
C ARG A 161 -7.82 -33.45 -14.60
N LYS A 162 -8.04 -34.42 -13.71
CA LYS A 162 -7.73 -35.84 -13.90
C LYS A 162 -8.98 -36.59 -14.38
#